data_AF-A0A925R2Y5-F1
#
_entry.id   AF-A0A925R2Y5-F1
#
_cell.length_a   1.000
_cell.length_b   1.000
_cell.length_c   1.000
_cell.angle_alpha   90.00
_cell.angle_beta   90.00
_cell.angle_gamma   90.00
#
_symmetry.space_group_name_H-M   'P 1'
#
loop_
_entity.id
_entity.type
_entity.pdbx_description
1 polymer ?
#
loop_
_entity_poly.entity_id
_entity_poly.type
_entity_poly.pdbx_seq_one_letter_code
_entity_poly.pdbx_strand_id
1 'polypeptide(L)'
;MAVFPQELNDLRAFDIANAMLDGFDRHYTLFREASALAKNRFEAADWHGQQRAQRERIEFYDKRVDEAAERLQTEFKASTLTMNVWQQVKLHYIGLLTNHHQPELAETFFNSVTTKILHRSYFHNDFIFLRPAVSTEYIENEEPAAKPTYRAYYPTKETMRDTWLRVVHNFQLQRDFEDLGRDTDHVLNAVAKELGDFRPRANFQIQVLSSLFFRNKGAYVVGKIINGFKETPFALPLLHSPGGLLAIDTVLFGEADLQMLFSFARAYFMVNMEVP
;
A
#
# COMPACT_ATOMS: atom_id res chain seq x y z
N MET A 1 16.91 -15.77 -31.32
CA MET A 1 15.72 -16.42 -30.75
C MET A 1 16.03 -16.73 -29.31
N ALA A 2 15.25 -16.19 -28.37
CA ALA A 2 15.36 -16.58 -26.97
C ALA A 2 15.00 -18.06 -26.86
N VAL A 3 15.98 -18.91 -26.54
CA VAL A 3 15.73 -20.32 -26.30
C VAL A 3 15.13 -20.41 -24.92
N PHE A 4 13.82 -20.67 -24.84
CA PHE A 4 13.18 -21.00 -23.58
C PHE A 4 13.83 -22.29 -23.04
N PRO A 5 14.28 -22.33 -21.78
CA PRO A 5 14.91 -23.52 -21.24
C PRO A 5 13.91 -24.69 -21.29
N GLN A 6 14.28 -25.77 -21.98
CA GLN A 6 13.45 -26.98 -22.07
C GLN A 6 13.50 -27.82 -20.79
N GLU A 7 14.48 -27.55 -19.92
CA GLU A 7 14.69 -28.22 -18.64
C GLU A 7 15.04 -27.21 -17.54
N LEU A 8 14.58 -27.47 -16.32
CA LEU A 8 14.98 -26.76 -15.09
C LEU A 8 15.94 -27.67 -14.30
N ASN A 9 17.22 -27.64 -14.66
CA ASN A 9 18.21 -28.62 -14.21
C ASN A 9 19.35 -28.02 -13.37
N ASP A 10 19.46 -26.70 -13.25
CA ASP A 10 20.41 -26.06 -12.34
C ASP A 10 19.79 -25.94 -10.96
N LEU A 11 20.22 -26.79 -10.03
CA LEU A 11 19.70 -26.84 -8.66
C LEU A 11 19.83 -25.49 -7.92
N ARG A 12 20.79 -24.64 -8.30
CA ARG A 12 20.99 -23.32 -7.68
C ARG A 12 19.90 -22.34 -8.09
N ALA A 13 19.23 -22.56 -9.22
CA ALA A 13 18.27 -21.59 -9.76
C ALA A 13 17.09 -21.37 -8.81
N PHE A 14 16.60 -22.45 -8.19
CA PHE A 14 15.56 -22.38 -7.17
C PHE A 14 16.05 -21.68 -5.89
N ASP A 15 17.26 -22.01 -5.42
CA ASP A 15 17.83 -21.40 -4.21
C ASP A 15 18.04 -19.89 -4.39
N ILE A 16 18.50 -19.46 -5.56
CA ILE A 16 18.65 -18.04 -5.91
C ILE A 16 17.28 -17.34 -5.94
N ALA A 17 16.26 -17.97 -6.52
CA ALA A 17 14.91 -17.41 -6.57
C ALA A 17 14.32 -17.20 -5.17
N ASN A 18 14.50 -18.17 -4.26
CA ASN A 18 14.11 -18.03 -2.85
C ASN A 18 14.92 -16.93 -2.16
N ALA A 19 16.24 -16.91 -2.33
CA ALA A 19 17.08 -15.88 -1.71
C ALA A 19 16.72 -14.45 -2.18
N MET A 20 16.28 -14.29 -3.44
CA MET A 20 15.71 -13.04 -3.95
C MET A 20 14.39 -12.69 -3.29
N LEU A 21 13.49 -13.67 -3.17
CA LEU A 21 12.17 -13.46 -2.56
C LEU A 21 12.31 -13.12 -1.08
N ASP A 22 13.16 -13.81 -0.33
CA ASP A 22 13.50 -13.48 1.06
C ASP A 22 13.95 -12.01 1.21
N GLY A 23 14.77 -11.54 0.26
CA GLY A 23 15.25 -10.16 0.24
C GLY A 23 14.12 -9.15 0.06
N PHE A 24 13.17 -9.46 -0.83
CA PHE A 24 11.96 -8.68 -1.05
C PHE A 24 11.04 -8.72 0.18
N ASP A 25 10.76 -9.88 0.75
CA ASP A 25 9.87 -10.04 1.89
C ASP A 25 10.39 -9.31 3.11
N ARG A 26 11.71 -9.36 3.32
CA ARG A 26 12.38 -8.56 4.35
C ARG A 26 12.22 -7.06 4.09
N HIS A 27 12.37 -6.61 2.85
CA HIS A 27 12.12 -5.21 2.49
C HIS A 27 10.68 -4.80 2.82
N TYR A 28 9.71 -5.57 2.34
CA TYR A 28 8.30 -5.23 2.47
C TYR A 28 7.83 -5.28 3.93
N THR A 29 8.34 -6.22 4.72
CA THR A 29 8.10 -6.29 6.17
C THR A 29 8.52 -4.99 6.86
N LEU A 30 9.76 -4.53 6.63
CA LEU A 30 10.26 -3.29 7.24
C LEU A 30 9.51 -2.04 6.74
N PHE A 31 9.12 -2.04 5.46
CA PHE A 31 8.30 -0.98 4.88
C PHE A 31 6.91 -0.89 5.54
N ARG A 32 6.29 -2.05 5.81
CA ARG A 32 5.00 -2.14 6.54
C ARG A 32 5.15 -1.76 8.01
N GLU A 33 6.20 -2.21 8.69
CA GLU A 33 6.49 -1.86 10.09
C GLU A 33 6.63 -0.33 10.26
N ALA A 34 7.42 0.31 9.39
CA ALA A 34 7.56 1.76 9.39
C ALA A 34 6.20 2.47 9.19
N SER A 35 5.36 1.92 8.31
CA SER A 35 4.02 2.45 8.03
C SER A 35 3.02 2.19 9.17
N ALA A 36 3.13 1.07 9.87
CA ALA A 36 2.31 0.77 11.05
C ALA A 36 2.64 1.71 12.22
N LEU A 37 3.92 2.04 12.41
CA LEU A 37 4.38 2.99 13.43
C LEU A 37 4.00 4.45 13.13
N ALA A 38 3.55 4.77 11.91
CA ALA A 38 3.08 6.12 11.57
C ALA A 38 1.89 6.55 12.44
N LYS A 39 1.00 5.60 12.78
CA LYS A 39 -0.13 5.87 13.68
C LYS A 39 0.34 6.35 15.06
N ASN A 40 1.29 5.64 15.66
CA ASN A 40 1.82 5.99 16.99
C ASN A 40 2.49 7.37 16.98
N ARG A 41 3.26 7.68 15.93
CA ARG A 41 3.92 8.99 15.78
C ARG A 41 2.91 10.12 15.59
N PHE A 42 1.86 9.87 14.79
CA PHE A 42 0.76 10.80 14.62
C PHE A 42 0.04 11.06 15.95
N GLU A 43 -0.32 10.02 16.71
CA GLU A 43 -1.01 10.16 18.00
C GLU A 43 -0.16 10.89 19.04
N ALA A 44 1.16 10.67 19.04
CA ALA A 44 2.13 11.33 19.91
C ALA A 44 2.54 12.74 19.45
N ALA A 45 2.03 13.21 18.30
CA ALA A 45 2.46 14.45 17.65
C ALA A 45 3.98 14.53 17.36
N ASP A 46 4.64 13.38 17.14
CA ASP A 46 6.06 13.29 16.81
C ASP A 46 6.32 13.57 15.32
N TRP A 47 6.24 14.85 14.95
CA TRP A 47 6.40 15.29 13.56
C TRP A 47 7.82 15.09 13.03
N HIS A 48 8.83 15.25 13.89
CA HIS A 48 10.22 15.04 13.51
C HIS A 48 10.51 13.56 13.27
N GLY A 49 9.98 12.66 14.11
CA GLY A 49 10.05 11.22 13.89
C GLY A 49 9.29 10.80 12.66
N GLN A 50 8.10 11.36 12.39
CA GLN A 50 7.34 11.06 11.18
C GLN A 50 8.12 11.44 9.91
N GLN A 51 8.69 12.64 9.87
CA GLN A 51 9.52 13.10 8.74
C GLN A 51 10.76 12.23 8.55
N ARG A 52 11.39 11.79 9.65
CA ARG A 52 12.57 10.93 9.60
C ARG A 52 12.26 9.54 9.03
N ALA A 53 11.20 8.87 9.50
CA ALA A 53 10.83 7.57 8.93
C ALA A 53 10.45 7.66 7.47
N GLN A 54 9.81 8.75 7.06
CA GLN A 54 9.47 8.93 5.66
C GLN A 54 10.72 8.98 4.78
N ARG A 55 11.81 9.60 5.25
CA ARG A 55 13.11 9.59 4.56
C ARG A 55 13.75 8.20 4.59
N GLU A 56 13.87 7.59 5.77
CA GLU A 56 14.49 6.27 5.95
C GLU A 56 13.79 5.19 5.10
N ARG A 57 12.46 5.25 5.01
CA ARG A 57 11.65 4.32 4.20
C ARG A 57 12.00 4.35 2.71
N ILE A 58 12.41 5.51 2.17
CA ILE A 58 12.84 5.62 0.77
C ILE A 58 14.19 4.93 0.58
N GLU A 59 15.11 5.11 1.53
CA GLU A 59 16.46 4.51 1.50
C GLU A 59 16.42 2.98 1.70
N PHE A 60 15.36 2.43 2.31
CA PHE A 60 15.23 0.99 2.56
C PHE A 60 15.21 0.15 1.29
N TYR A 61 14.67 0.66 0.17
CA TYR A 61 14.59 -0.15 -1.05
C TYR A 61 15.98 -0.45 -1.61
N ASP A 62 16.76 0.60 -1.88
CA ASP A 62 18.11 0.46 -2.43
C ASP A 62 19.01 -0.37 -1.51
N LYS A 63 18.93 -0.14 -0.20
CA LYS A 63 19.70 -0.94 0.77
C LYS A 63 19.35 -2.43 0.70
N ARG A 64 18.08 -2.78 0.54
CA ARG A 64 17.63 -4.18 0.46
C ARG A 64 18.00 -4.83 -0.86
N VAL A 65 17.96 -4.08 -1.96
CA VAL A 65 18.49 -4.52 -3.25
C VAL A 65 19.99 -4.81 -3.16
N ASP A 66 20.74 -3.95 -2.46
CA ASP A 66 22.19 -4.09 -2.30
C ASP A 66 22.56 -5.32 -1.49
N GLU A 67 21.89 -5.52 -0.35
CA GLU A 67 22.08 -6.70 0.50
C GLU A 67 21.70 -8.00 -0.23
N ALA A 68 20.60 -7.99 -1.00
CA ALA A 68 20.21 -9.16 -1.80
C ALA A 68 21.25 -9.44 -2.89
N ALA A 69 21.75 -8.42 -3.58
CA ALA A 69 22.79 -8.58 -4.60
C ALA A 69 24.11 -9.11 -4.00
N GLU A 70 24.54 -8.59 -2.85
CA GLU A 70 25.73 -9.04 -2.14
C GLU A 70 25.60 -10.48 -1.65
N ARG A 71 24.44 -10.85 -1.08
CA ARG A 71 24.13 -12.23 -0.68
C ARG A 71 24.26 -13.18 -1.86
N LEU A 72 23.61 -12.85 -2.97
CA LEU A 72 23.64 -13.69 -4.17
C LEU A 72 25.05 -13.82 -4.76
N GLN A 73 25.83 -12.73 -4.73
CA GLN A 73 27.21 -12.77 -5.19
C GLN A 73 28.10 -13.64 -4.30
N THR A 74 27.89 -13.60 -2.98
CA THR A 74 28.70 -14.33 -2.00
C THR A 74 28.37 -15.83 -2.00
N GLU A 75 27.08 -16.18 -1.98
CA GLU A 75 26.61 -17.56 -1.86
C GLU A 75 26.69 -18.32 -3.19
N PHE A 76 26.36 -17.66 -4.31
CA PHE A 76 26.16 -18.33 -5.60
C PHE A 76 27.12 -17.89 -6.70
N LYS A 77 27.98 -16.89 -6.44
CA LYS A 77 28.81 -16.24 -7.47
C LYS A 77 27.95 -15.74 -8.64
N ALA A 78 26.82 -15.13 -8.31
CA ALA A 78 25.72 -14.82 -9.24
C ALA A 78 26.16 -14.12 -10.54
N SER A 79 27.16 -13.22 -10.47
CA SER A 79 27.70 -12.53 -11.66
C SER A 79 28.42 -13.43 -12.67
N THR A 80 28.84 -14.63 -12.26
CA THR A 80 29.53 -15.61 -13.12
C THR A 80 28.57 -16.63 -13.74
N LEU A 81 27.30 -16.63 -13.32
CA LEU A 81 26.31 -17.58 -13.80
C LEU A 81 25.95 -17.31 -15.26
N THR A 82 25.67 -18.38 -16.00
CA THR A 82 25.28 -18.27 -17.39
C THR A 82 23.86 -17.73 -17.51
N MET A 83 23.55 -17.20 -18.69
CA MET A 83 22.23 -16.64 -18.96
C MET A 83 21.11 -17.69 -18.89
N ASN A 84 21.41 -18.95 -19.21
CA ASN A 84 20.45 -20.06 -19.08
C ASN A 84 20.02 -20.24 -17.62
N VAL A 85 20.94 -20.14 -16.67
CA VAL A 85 20.62 -20.25 -15.23
C VAL A 85 19.68 -19.13 -14.80
N TRP A 86 19.92 -17.90 -15.25
CA TRP A 86 19.06 -16.76 -14.94
C TRP A 86 17.63 -16.90 -15.50
N GLN A 87 17.44 -17.57 -16.64
CA GLN A 87 16.10 -17.91 -17.11
C GLN A 87 15.40 -18.90 -16.19
N GLN A 88 16.12 -19.93 -15.72
CA GLN A 88 15.58 -20.89 -14.77
C GLN A 88 15.22 -20.20 -13.44
N VAL A 89 16.07 -19.29 -12.93
CA VAL A 89 15.79 -18.48 -11.73
C VAL A 89 14.48 -17.71 -11.90
N LYS A 90 14.31 -17.01 -13.02
CA LYS A 90 13.08 -16.25 -13.31
C LYS A 90 11.84 -17.14 -13.35
N LEU A 91 11.93 -18.35 -13.93
CA LEU A 91 10.82 -19.30 -13.98
C LEU A 91 10.45 -19.82 -12.58
N HIS A 92 11.44 -20.14 -11.75
CA HIS A 92 11.19 -20.49 -10.35
C HIS A 92 10.57 -19.32 -9.58
N TYR A 93 11.06 -18.09 -9.79
CA TYR A 93 10.53 -16.89 -9.16
C TYR A 93 9.04 -16.69 -9.51
N ILE A 94 8.65 -16.81 -10.78
CA ILE A 94 7.25 -16.78 -11.21
C ILE A 94 6.41 -17.81 -10.45
N GLY A 95 6.92 -19.05 -10.33
CA GLY A 95 6.25 -20.10 -9.57
C GLY A 95 5.99 -19.70 -8.11
N LEU A 96 7.01 -19.13 -7.44
CA LEU A 96 6.91 -18.67 -6.06
C LEU A 96 5.91 -17.52 -5.88
N LEU A 97 5.74 -16.66 -6.90
CA LEU A 97 4.84 -15.51 -6.84
C LEU A 97 3.35 -15.84 -6.97
N THR A 98 3.00 -17.08 -7.33
CA THR A 98 1.61 -17.48 -7.60
C THR A 98 0.66 -17.22 -6.42
N ASN A 99 1.15 -17.40 -5.19
CA ASN A 99 0.39 -17.15 -3.95
C ASN A 99 0.95 -15.98 -3.14
N HIS A 100 1.80 -15.16 -3.76
CA HIS A 100 2.43 -14.04 -3.07
C HIS A 100 1.46 -12.86 -3.00
N HIS A 101 1.41 -12.16 -1.86
CA HIS A 101 0.49 -11.03 -1.66
C HIS A 101 0.95 -9.73 -2.35
N GLN A 102 2.20 -9.65 -2.81
CA GLN A 102 2.76 -8.48 -3.52
C GLN A 102 3.59 -8.88 -4.76
N PRO A 103 3.00 -9.57 -5.75
CA PRO A 103 3.77 -10.16 -6.85
C PRO A 103 4.44 -9.09 -7.73
N GLU A 104 3.74 -8.02 -8.11
CA GLU A 104 4.30 -6.96 -8.97
C GLU A 104 5.47 -6.20 -8.33
N LEU A 105 5.42 -6.00 -7.00
CA LEU A 105 6.51 -5.38 -6.26
C LEU A 105 7.72 -6.31 -6.16
N ALA A 106 7.48 -7.61 -5.97
CA ALA A 106 8.52 -8.63 -5.97
C ALA A 106 9.22 -8.73 -7.35
N GLU A 107 8.45 -8.69 -8.44
CA GLU A 107 8.99 -8.63 -9.81
C GLU A 107 9.87 -7.38 -10.05
N THR A 108 9.46 -6.23 -9.50
CA THR A 108 10.25 -5.00 -9.57
C THR A 108 11.56 -5.14 -8.79
N PHE A 109 11.50 -5.76 -7.60
CA PHE A 109 12.68 -6.07 -6.79
C PHE A 109 13.64 -7.01 -7.51
N PHE A 110 13.11 -8.07 -8.14
CA PHE A 110 13.88 -8.98 -8.98
C PHE A 110 14.64 -8.23 -10.09
N ASN A 111 13.96 -7.32 -10.79
CA ASN A 111 14.57 -6.50 -11.83
C ASN A 111 15.72 -5.64 -11.27
N SER A 112 15.51 -5.00 -10.11
CA SER A 112 16.54 -4.18 -9.45
C SER A 112 17.77 -5.00 -9.07
N VAL A 113 17.60 -6.17 -8.44
CA VAL A 113 18.74 -7.03 -8.05
C VAL A 113 19.46 -7.59 -9.27
N THR A 114 18.72 -8.09 -10.26
CA THR A 114 19.30 -8.69 -11.47
C THR A 114 20.10 -7.67 -12.28
N THR A 115 19.55 -6.46 -12.48
CA THR A 115 20.27 -5.39 -13.20
C THR A 115 21.51 -4.90 -12.45
N LYS A 116 21.52 -4.98 -11.12
CA LYS A 116 22.69 -4.65 -10.30
C LYS A 116 23.79 -5.70 -10.44
N ILE A 117 23.46 -6.99 -10.47
CA ILE A 117 24.43 -8.10 -10.57
C ILE A 117 25.01 -8.22 -11.99
N LEU A 118 24.16 -8.17 -13.02
CA LEU A 118 24.58 -8.45 -14.40
C LEU A 118 25.19 -7.26 -15.13
N HIS A 119 25.20 -6.08 -14.48
CA HIS A 119 25.55 -4.78 -15.04
C HIS A 119 24.74 -4.44 -16.31
N ARG A 120 24.69 -3.16 -16.70
CA ARG A 120 23.82 -2.57 -17.76
C ARG A 120 23.94 -3.20 -19.17
N SER A 121 24.73 -4.25 -19.35
CA SER A 121 24.96 -4.96 -20.61
C SER A 121 23.76 -5.79 -21.08
N TYR A 122 22.72 -5.96 -20.25
CA TYR A 122 21.62 -6.91 -20.56
C TYR A 122 20.24 -6.30 -20.33
N PHE A 123 19.81 -5.46 -21.28
CA PHE A 123 18.40 -5.10 -21.50
C PHE A 123 17.74 -6.04 -22.53
N HIS A 124 17.90 -7.35 -22.37
CA HIS A 124 17.14 -8.31 -23.16
C HIS A 124 15.89 -8.69 -22.35
N ASN A 125 14.70 -8.49 -22.94
CA ASN A 125 13.39 -8.67 -22.30
C ASN A 125 13.20 -10.05 -21.65
N ASP A 126 13.99 -11.04 -22.05
CA ASP A 126 13.88 -12.41 -21.57
C ASP A 126 14.17 -12.56 -20.07
N PHE A 127 14.96 -11.66 -19.48
CA PHE A 127 15.48 -11.80 -18.10
C PHE A 127 14.88 -10.84 -17.08
N ILE A 128 14.07 -9.88 -17.53
CA ILE A 128 13.40 -8.91 -16.66
C ILE A 128 11.88 -9.05 -16.80
N PHE A 129 11.14 -8.63 -15.78
CA PHE A 129 9.69 -8.51 -15.83
C PHE A 129 9.31 -7.18 -16.48
N LEU A 130 9.00 -7.22 -17.80
CA LEU A 130 8.48 -6.06 -18.53
C LEU A 130 6.96 -5.93 -18.41
N ARG A 131 6.28 -7.05 -18.18
CA ARG A 131 4.85 -7.14 -17.93
C ARG A 131 4.64 -8.01 -16.68
N PRO A 132 3.61 -7.72 -15.86
CA PRO A 132 3.23 -8.58 -14.74
C PRO A 132 3.06 -10.03 -15.21
N ALA A 133 3.72 -10.96 -14.53
CA ALA A 133 3.59 -12.39 -14.84
C ALA A 133 2.42 -13.03 -14.08
N VAL A 134 2.00 -12.45 -12.96
CA VAL A 134 0.89 -12.92 -12.12
C VAL A 134 -0.26 -11.91 -12.16
N SER A 135 -1.50 -12.42 -12.24
CA SER A 135 -2.70 -11.58 -12.15
C SER A 135 -2.93 -11.12 -10.71
N THR A 136 -3.17 -9.82 -10.53
CA THR A 136 -3.49 -9.20 -9.24
C THR A 136 -4.99 -9.03 -9.01
N GLU A 137 -5.84 -9.52 -9.93
CA GLU A 137 -7.30 -9.32 -9.84
C GLU A 137 -7.95 -9.99 -8.63
N TYR A 138 -7.39 -11.11 -8.15
CA TYR A 138 -7.94 -11.89 -7.04
C TYR A 138 -6.82 -12.32 -6.09
N ILE A 139 -6.42 -11.41 -5.19
CA ILE A 139 -5.54 -11.72 -4.06
C ILE A 139 -6.39 -11.68 -2.80
N GLU A 140 -6.64 -12.85 -2.22
CA GLU A 140 -7.34 -12.98 -0.94
C GLU A 140 -6.33 -13.26 0.17
N ASN A 141 -6.37 -12.47 1.24
CA ASN A 141 -5.65 -12.80 2.45
C ASN A 141 -6.55 -13.67 3.35
N GLU A 142 -6.28 -14.97 3.36
CA GLU A 142 -7.03 -15.97 4.14
C GLU A 142 -6.60 -16.04 5.62
N GLU A 143 -5.66 -15.21 6.07
CA GLU A 143 -5.22 -15.24 7.47
C GLU A 143 -6.38 -14.89 8.42
N PRO A 144 -6.57 -15.65 9.53
CA PRO A 144 -7.73 -15.49 10.43
C PRO A 144 -7.90 -14.09 11.06
N ALA A 145 -6.86 -13.27 11.06
CA ALA A 145 -6.84 -11.91 11.60
C ALA A 145 -6.64 -10.81 10.52
N ALA A 146 -6.68 -11.17 9.23
CA ALA A 146 -6.54 -10.23 8.14
C ALA A 146 -7.65 -9.19 8.18
N LYS A 147 -7.26 -7.91 8.12
CA LYS A 147 -8.24 -6.82 7.96
C LYS A 147 -8.64 -6.75 6.49
N PRO A 148 -9.94 -6.59 6.16
CA PRO A 148 -10.33 -6.37 4.78
C PRO A 148 -9.71 -5.07 4.26
N THR A 149 -9.43 -4.97 2.96
CA THR A 149 -8.87 -3.73 2.35
C THR A 149 -9.75 -2.51 2.64
N TYR A 150 -11.06 -2.69 2.64
CA TYR A 150 -12.04 -1.69 3.03
C TYR A 150 -13.17 -2.28 3.87
N ARG A 151 -13.88 -1.41 4.58
CA ARG A 151 -15.11 -1.72 5.32
C ARG A 151 -16.28 -1.07 4.59
N ALA A 152 -17.32 -1.85 4.34
CA ALA A 152 -18.58 -1.35 3.81
C ALA A 152 -19.56 -1.08 4.96
N TYR A 153 -20.23 0.07 4.91
CA TYR A 153 -21.27 0.48 5.83
C TYR A 153 -22.54 0.75 5.05
N TYR A 154 -23.68 0.30 5.58
CA TYR A 154 -25.00 0.42 4.95
C TYR A 154 -25.94 1.28 5.81
N PRO A 155 -25.71 2.62 5.85
CA PRO A 155 -26.53 3.52 6.66
C PRO A 155 -27.96 3.68 6.11
N THR A 156 -28.91 3.89 7.01
CA THR A 156 -30.23 4.45 6.71
C THR A 156 -30.23 5.96 6.95
N LYS A 157 -31.36 6.64 6.73
CA LYS A 157 -31.46 8.08 7.05
C LYS A 157 -31.27 8.35 8.53
N GLU A 158 -31.79 7.45 9.37
CA GLU A 158 -31.75 7.55 10.83
C GLU A 158 -30.37 7.21 11.40
N THR A 159 -29.65 6.27 10.78
CA THR A 159 -28.35 5.77 11.28
C THR A 159 -27.14 6.40 10.60
N MET A 160 -27.34 7.37 9.71
CA MET A 160 -26.26 8.02 8.95
C MET A 160 -25.22 8.64 9.89
N ARG A 161 -25.66 9.38 10.91
CA ARG A 161 -24.76 10.04 11.86
C ARG A 161 -23.91 9.05 12.63
N ASP A 162 -24.54 8.03 13.19
CA ASP A 162 -23.86 6.97 13.94
C ASP A 162 -22.90 6.19 13.06
N THR A 163 -23.21 6.06 11.77
CA THR A 163 -22.33 5.42 10.80
C THR A 163 -21.04 6.21 10.60
N TRP A 164 -21.10 7.54 10.46
CA TRP A 164 -19.89 8.38 10.34
C TRP A 164 -19.07 8.41 11.64
N LEU A 165 -19.71 8.45 12.80
CA LEU A 165 -19.02 8.26 14.09
C LEU A 165 -18.29 6.91 14.12
N ARG A 166 -18.99 5.84 13.74
CA ARG A 166 -18.43 4.49 13.69
C ARG A 166 -17.26 4.39 12.71
N VAL A 167 -17.33 5.05 11.54
CA VAL A 167 -16.24 5.10 10.56
C VAL A 167 -14.95 5.62 11.22
N VAL A 168 -15.04 6.72 11.97
CA VAL A 168 -13.87 7.31 12.64
C VAL A 168 -13.39 6.45 13.81
N HIS A 169 -14.30 5.99 14.67
CA HIS A 169 -13.95 5.12 15.81
C HIS A 169 -13.32 3.79 15.41
N ASN A 170 -13.66 3.26 14.24
CA ASN A 170 -13.12 2.02 13.71
C ASN A 170 -11.61 2.07 13.41
N PHE A 171 -11.00 3.25 13.36
CA PHE A 171 -9.54 3.41 13.29
C PHE A 171 -8.85 3.30 14.67
N GLN A 172 -9.63 3.31 15.75
CA GLN A 172 -9.17 3.10 17.13
C GLN A 172 -8.01 4.02 17.50
N LEU A 173 -8.13 5.30 17.13
CA LEU A 173 -7.14 6.32 17.50
C LEU A 173 -7.17 6.49 19.01
N GLN A 174 -5.99 6.46 19.65
CA GLN A 174 -5.84 6.57 21.10
C GLN A 174 -5.95 8.01 21.60
N ARG A 175 -5.77 8.98 20.70
CA ARG A 175 -5.89 10.41 21.00
C ARG A 175 -7.35 10.83 20.93
N ASP A 176 -7.81 11.50 21.98
CA ASP A 176 -9.17 12.03 22.04
C ASP A 176 -9.40 13.12 21.01
N PHE A 177 -10.65 13.22 20.56
CA PHE A 177 -11.11 14.31 19.70
C PHE A 177 -11.57 15.50 20.54
N GLU A 178 -11.39 16.71 20.01
CA GLU A 178 -11.88 17.93 20.63
C GLU A 178 -13.41 17.92 20.74
N ASP A 179 -14.09 17.64 19.62
CA ASP A 179 -15.53 17.40 19.58
C ASP A 179 -15.87 16.59 18.30
N LEU A 180 -15.77 15.27 18.41
CA LEU A 180 -16.07 14.38 17.28
C LEU A 180 -17.55 14.48 16.84
N GLY A 181 -18.46 14.80 17.76
CA GLY A 181 -19.87 14.95 17.46
C GLY A 181 -20.13 16.12 16.51
N ARG A 182 -19.63 17.31 16.89
CA ARG A 182 -19.67 18.53 16.06
C ARG A 182 -19.02 18.31 14.70
N ASP A 183 -17.82 17.72 14.70
CA ASP A 183 -17.07 17.49 13.48
C ASP A 183 -17.81 16.51 12.54
N THR A 184 -18.46 15.49 13.10
CA THR A 184 -19.32 14.57 12.33
C THR A 184 -20.53 15.28 11.75
N ASP A 185 -21.15 16.19 12.50
CA ASP A 185 -22.28 16.99 12.00
C ASP A 185 -21.86 17.91 10.85
N HIS A 186 -20.64 18.46 10.88
CA HIS A 186 -20.06 19.18 9.74
C HIS A 186 -19.85 18.28 8.52
N VAL A 187 -19.30 17.07 8.72
CA VAL A 187 -19.14 16.08 7.64
C VAL A 187 -20.48 15.72 7.02
N LEU A 188 -21.50 15.42 7.83
CA LEU A 188 -22.86 15.11 7.35
C LEU A 188 -23.44 16.24 6.51
N ASN A 189 -23.31 17.49 6.97
CA ASN A 189 -23.80 18.65 6.25
C ASN A 189 -23.08 18.82 4.90
N ALA A 190 -21.77 18.59 4.85
CA ALA A 190 -20.99 18.64 3.62
C ALA A 190 -21.33 17.49 2.66
N VAL A 191 -21.50 16.27 3.17
CA VAL A 191 -21.97 15.10 2.39
C VAL A 191 -23.36 15.37 1.82
N ALA A 192 -24.29 15.90 2.61
CA ALA A 192 -25.63 16.22 2.13
C ALA A 192 -25.62 17.26 1.00
N LYS A 193 -24.76 18.28 1.10
CA LYS A 193 -24.57 19.28 0.04
C LYS A 193 -23.98 18.66 -1.23
N GLU A 194 -22.96 17.81 -1.09
CA GLU A 194 -22.31 17.14 -2.23
C GLU A 194 -23.25 16.15 -2.95
N LEU A 195 -24.06 15.43 -2.18
CA LEU A 195 -25.03 14.49 -2.75
C LEU A 195 -26.27 15.18 -3.33
N GLY A 196 -26.59 16.41 -2.87
CA GLY A 196 -27.72 17.20 -3.34
C GLY A 196 -29.07 16.58 -2.98
N ASP A 197 -30.05 16.65 -3.89
CA ASP A 197 -31.31 15.92 -3.77
C ASP A 197 -31.08 14.42 -4.00
N PHE A 198 -30.64 13.75 -2.93
CA PHE A 198 -30.25 12.36 -2.94
C PHE A 198 -31.37 11.47 -2.38
N ARG A 199 -31.67 10.39 -3.10
CA ARG A 199 -32.48 9.27 -2.59
C ARG A 199 -31.60 8.02 -2.48
N PRO A 200 -31.50 7.39 -1.29
CA PRO A 200 -30.79 6.13 -1.14
C PRO A 200 -31.41 5.06 -2.06
N ARG A 201 -30.58 4.44 -2.90
CA ARG A 201 -30.93 3.24 -3.67
C ARG A 201 -30.54 1.98 -2.89
N ALA A 202 -30.95 0.81 -3.38
CA ALA A 202 -30.73 -0.46 -2.70
C ALA A 202 -29.24 -0.78 -2.44
N ASN A 203 -28.33 -0.28 -3.27
CA ASN A 203 -26.88 -0.45 -3.11
C ASN A 203 -26.21 0.71 -2.36
N PHE A 204 -26.97 1.56 -1.66
CA PHE A 204 -26.39 2.71 -0.96
C PHE A 204 -25.43 2.23 0.14
N GLN A 205 -24.17 2.63 0.02
CA GLN A 205 -23.13 2.24 0.97
C GLN A 205 -22.02 3.26 1.04
N ILE A 206 -21.33 3.29 2.17
CA ILE A 206 -20.08 4.01 2.37
C ILE A 206 -18.99 2.95 2.45
N GLN A 207 -17.99 3.01 1.59
CA GLN A 207 -16.82 2.14 1.62
C GLN A 207 -15.62 2.95 2.08
N VAL A 208 -14.93 2.50 3.12
CA VAL A 208 -13.78 3.19 3.70
C VAL A 208 -12.60 2.24 3.79
N LEU A 209 -11.44 2.66 3.31
CA LEU A 209 -10.21 1.89 3.45
C LEU A 209 -9.93 1.62 4.94
N SER A 210 -9.52 0.39 5.26
CA SER A 210 -9.26 -0.02 6.64
C SER A 210 -8.02 0.64 7.25
N SER A 211 -7.14 1.19 6.41
CA SER A 211 -5.89 1.84 6.81
C SER A 211 -5.97 3.35 6.62
N LEU A 212 -5.47 4.08 7.62
CA LEU A 212 -5.26 5.53 7.51
C LEU A 212 -4.05 5.82 6.62
N PHE A 213 -4.16 6.91 5.89
CA PHE A 213 -3.06 7.44 5.08
C PHE A 213 -2.38 8.54 5.89
N PHE A 214 -1.09 8.39 6.19
CA PHE A 214 -0.37 9.40 6.98
C PHE A 214 0.57 10.21 6.08
N ARG A 215 0.53 11.53 6.21
CA ARG A 215 1.48 12.44 5.55
C ARG A 215 1.68 13.70 6.37
N ASN A 216 2.95 14.05 6.59
CA ASN A 216 3.32 15.20 7.42
C ASN A 216 2.64 15.13 8.81
N LYS A 217 1.72 16.06 9.08
CA LYS A 217 0.98 16.20 10.34
C LYS A 217 -0.47 15.70 10.26
N GLY A 218 -0.86 15.10 9.14
CA GLY A 218 -2.24 14.66 8.90
C GLY A 218 -2.37 13.15 8.75
N ALA A 219 -3.46 12.63 9.29
CA ALA A 219 -3.97 11.30 8.97
C ALA A 219 -5.22 11.47 8.10
N TYR A 220 -5.40 10.64 7.08
CA TYR A 220 -6.49 10.79 6.12
C TYR A 220 -7.31 9.50 6.10
N VAL A 221 -8.60 9.64 6.37
CA VAL A 221 -9.61 8.61 6.09
C VAL A 221 -9.97 8.72 4.62
N VAL A 222 -9.87 7.64 3.86
CA VAL A 222 -10.13 7.65 2.42
C VAL A 222 -11.20 6.61 2.10
N GLY A 223 -12.18 7.02 1.30
CA GLY A 223 -13.31 6.16 0.97
C GLY A 223 -14.11 6.65 -0.21
N LYS A 224 -15.22 5.98 -0.46
CA LYS A 224 -16.22 6.39 -1.45
C LYS A 224 -17.64 6.12 -0.95
N ILE A 225 -18.54 6.99 -1.37
CA ILE A 225 -19.99 6.83 -1.19
C ILE A 225 -20.54 6.29 -2.50
N ILE A 226 -21.28 5.19 -2.45
CA ILE A 226 -21.89 4.56 -3.61
C ILE A 226 -23.41 4.75 -3.50
N ASN A 227 -24.03 5.24 -4.58
CA ASN A 227 -25.49 5.28 -4.70
C ASN A 227 -25.92 5.06 -6.16
N GLY A 228 -26.50 3.90 -6.47
CA GLY A 228 -26.79 3.51 -7.84
C GLY A 228 -25.51 3.38 -8.65
N PHE A 229 -25.42 4.16 -9.74
CA PHE A 229 -24.25 4.22 -10.62
C PHE A 229 -23.28 5.35 -10.26
N LYS A 230 -23.59 6.17 -9.25
CA LYS A 230 -22.74 7.29 -8.83
C LYS A 230 -21.82 6.81 -7.71
N GLU A 231 -20.52 6.97 -7.93
CA GLU A 231 -19.51 6.83 -6.90
C GLU A 231 -18.92 8.22 -6.60
N THR A 232 -19.02 8.66 -5.34
CA THR A 232 -18.45 9.92 -4.88
C THR A 232 -17.28 9.61 -3.95
N PRO A 233 -16.02 9.72 -4.41
CA PRO A 233 -14.87 9.52 -3.56
C PRO A 233 -14.74 10.67 -2.56
N PHE A 234 -14.20 10.38 -1.39
CA PHE A 234 -13.95 11.38 -0.36
C PHE A 234 -12.67 11.11 0.43
N ALA A 235 -12.17 12.17 1.07
CA ALA A 235 -11.14 12.07 2.08
C ALA A 235 -11.45 12.97 3.30
N LEU A 236 -11.23 12.46 4.51
CA LEU A 236 -11.33 13.22 5.76
C LEU A 236 -9.93 13.41 6.37
N PRO A 237 -9.36 14.62 6.31
CA PRO A 237 -8.15 14.94 7.05
C PRO A 237 -8.44 15.03 8.55
N LEU A 238 -7.77 14.20 9.33
CA LEU A 238 -7.71 14.24 10.78
C LEU A 238 -6.42 14.95 11.19
N LEU A 239 -6.55 16.06 11.91
CA LEU A 239 -5.44 16.91 12.33
C LEU A 239 -5.42 17.07 13.85
N HIS A 240 -4.26 17.45 14.39
CA HIS A 240 -4.19 17.94 15.77
C HIS A 240 -4.65 19.40 15.82
N SER A 241 -5.63 19.68 16.68
CA SER A 241 -6.06 21.03 17.00
C SER A 241 -5.00 21.76 17.84
N PRO A 242 -5.08 23.09 17.97
CA PRO A 242 -4.16 23.85 18.82
C PRO A 242 -4.14 23.38 20.28
N GLY A 243 -5.23 22.78 20.77
CA GLY A 243 -5.32 22.18 22.10
C GLY A 243 -4.67 20.79 22.21
N GLY A 244 -4.13 20.26 21.10
CA GLY A 244 -3.47 18.96 21.04
C GLY A 244 -4.44 17.78 20.91
N LEU A 245 -5.75 18.00 20.83
CA LEU A 245 -6.76 16.97 20.56
C LEU A 245 -6.92 16.77 19.05
N LEU A 246 -7.62 15.70 18.63
CA LEU A 246 -7.91 15.48 17.22
C LEU A 246 -9.16 16.24 16.76
N ALA A 247 -9.17 16.67 15.51
CA ALA A 247 -10.34 17.22 14.85
C ALA A 247 -10.41 16.75 13.39
N ILE A 248 -11.64 16.66 12.85
CA ILE A 248 -11.84 16.51 11.41
C ILE A 248 -11.80 17.91 10.81
N ASP A 249 -10.77 18.20 10.02
CA ASP A 249 -10.54 19.54 9.47
C ASP A 249 -11.56 19.91 8.40
N THR A 250 -11.85 18.96 7.51
CA THR A 250 -12.77 19.13 6.39
C THR A 250 -13.16 17.78 5.79
N VAL A 251 -13.98 17.81 4.75
CA VAL A 251 -14.17 16.69 3.83
C VAL A 251 -13.88 17.15 2.41
N LEU A 252 -13.04 16.38 1.72
CA LEU A 252 -12.72 16.56 0.31
C LEU A 252 -13.59 15.61 -0.51
N PHE A 253 -14.11 16.07 -1.64
CA PHE A 253 -14.97 15.27 -2.51
C PHE A 253 -14.50 15.28 -3.96
N GLY A 254 -14.77 14.19 -4.66
CA GLY A 254 -14.59 14.11 -6.10
C GLY A 254 -13.14 14.00 -6.53
N GLU A 255 -12.94 13.84 -7.84
CA GLU A 255 -11.65 13.50 -8.41
C GLU A 255 -10.62 14.62 -8.27
N ALA A 256 -11.01 15.89 -8.45
CA ALA A 256 -10.08 17.02 -8.44
C ALA A 256 -9.38 17.22 -7.08
N ASP A 257 -10.15 17.20 -5.99
CA ASP A 257 -9.58 17.37 -4.64
C ASP A 257 -8.70 16.18 -4.27
N LEU A 258 -9.15 14.96 -4.60
CA LEU A 258 -8.38 13.75 -4.34
C LEU A 258 -7.11 13.72 -5.20
N GLN A 259 -7.16 14.13 -6.46
CA GLN A 259 -5.98 14.21 -7.32
C GLN A 259 -4.94 15.19 -6.75
N MET A 260 -5.37 16.32 -6.20
CA MET A 260 -4.47 17.24 -5.49
C MET A 260 -3.91 16.60 -4.21
N LEU A 261 -4.73 15.85 -3.48
CA LEU A 261 -4.31 15.14 -2.27
C LEU A 261 -3.27 14.05 -2.59
N PHE A 262 -3.45 13.30 -3.66
CA PHE A 262 -2.60 12.19 -4.11
C PHE A 262 -1.56 12.59 -5.18
N SER A 263 -1.35 13.90 -5.37
CA SER A 263 -0.42 14.42 -6.36
C SER A 263 1.03 13.93 -6.15
N PHE A 264 1.70 13.60 -7.25
CA PHE A 264 3.13 13.23 -7.30
C PHE A 264 4.06 14.32 -6.79
N ALA A 265 3.63 15.59 -6.78
CA ALA A 265 4.42 16.71 -6.30
C ALA A 265 4.51 16.78 -4.76
N ARG A 266 3.82 15.88 -4.06
CA ARG A 266 3.79 15.80 -2.60
C ARG A 266 4.54 14.56 -2.11
N ALA A 267 4.95 14.61 -0.85
CA ALA A 267 5.56 13.46 -0.19
C ALA A 267 4.59 12.26 -0.18
N TYR A 268 5.13 11.04 -0.36
CA TYR A 268 4.34 9.80 -0.37
C TYR A 268 3.54 9.60 0.92
N PHE A 269 2.41 8.89 0.82
CA PHE A 269 1.69 8.47 2.02
C PHE A 269 2.40 7.28 2.69
N MET A 270 2.33 7.24 4.02
CA MET A 270 2.61 6.05 4.81
C MET A 270 1.29 5.35 5.08
N VAL A 271 1.15 4.13 4.57
CA VAL A 271 -0.07 3.32 4.65
C VAL A 271 0.36 1.91 4.99
N ASN A 272 -0.17 1.35 6.07
CA ASN A 272 0.03 -0.07 6.36
C ASN A 272 -0.96 -0.86 5.50
N MET A 273 -0.47 -1.45 4.42
CA MET A 273 -1.25 -2.24 3.51
C MET A 273 -0.48 -3.53 3.22
N GLU A 274 -1.19 -4.64 3.27
CA GLU A 274 -0.63 -5.96 3.00
C GLU A 274 -0.68 -6.28 1.52
N VAL A 275 -1.84 -6.11 0.90
CA VAL A 275 -2.02 -6.23 -0.54
C VAL A 275 -2.18 -4.80 -1.08
N PRO A 276 -1.11 -4.18 -1.61
CA PRO A 276 -1.07 -2.77 -2.00
C PRO A 276 -1.87 -2.44 -3.28
#